data_AF-A0A6L8C5Y8-F1
#
_entry.id   AF-A0A6L8C5Y8-F1
#
_cell.length_a   1.000
_cell.length_b   1.000
_cell.length_c   1.000
_cell.angle_alpha   90.00
_cell.angle_beta   90.00
_cell.angle_gamma   90.00
#
_symmetry.space_group_name_H-M   'P 1'
#
loop_
_entity.id
_entity.type
_entity.pdbx_description
1 polymer ?
#
loop_
_entity_poly.entity_id
_entity_poly.type
_entity_poly.pdbx_seq_one_letter_code
_entity_poly.pdbx_strand_id
1 'polypeptide(L)'
;MAKTVVNSWNEWDPLKHVIVGRATDCHIPPSEPALDAKVPEDSDMKGVWGKRPQDTIDRGNELLDKFADQLTDMGIRVDRPTPIDFSKPVTTPDFHTDSQFGCMPPRDVLLTVGNQILEATMSYRCRWFEYLCYRPLLQKYWEEDPRFRHEAAPKPRLTDDDYRKDYLSDSIG
;
A
#
# COMPACT_ATOMS: atom_id res chain seq x y z
N MET A 1 -5.63 -25.96 7.56
CA MET A 1 -5.72 -24.53 7.92
C MET A 1 -7.19 -24.17 8.01
N ALA A 2 -7.59 -23.30 8.96
CA ALA A 2 -8.96 -22.79 9.01
C ALA A 2 -9.25 -21.95 7.76
N LYS A 3 -10.46 -22.09 7.19
CA LYS A 3 -10.90 -21.27 6.05
C LYS A 3 -10.89 -19.79 6.44
N THR A 4 -10.53 -18.91 5.50
CA THR A 4 -10.62 -17.46 5.72
C THR A 4 -12.06 -17.04 6.00
N VAL A 5 -12.23 -16.06 6.89
CA VAL A 5 -13.48 -15.32 7.08
C VAL A 5 -13.13 -13.84 7.05
N VAL A 6 -13.70 -13.10 6.11
CA VAL A 6 -13.57 -11.64 6.06
C VAL A 6 -14.73 -11.07 6.86
N ASN A 7 -14.44 -10.52 8.04
CA ASN A 7 -15.43 -9.80 8.84
C ASN A 7 -14.76 -8.84 9.82
N SER A 8 -14.87 -7.53 9.59
CA SER A 8 -14.42 -6.52 10.54
C SER A 8 -15.30 -5.28 10.50
N TRP A 9 -15.78 -4.82 11.66
CA TRP A 9 -16.67 -3.65 11.77
C TRP A 9 -16.05 -2.46 12.51
N ASN A 10 -14.98 -2.69 13.26
CA ASN A 10 -14.32 -1.69 14.08
C ASN A 10 -12.85 -2.06 14.28
N GLU A 11 -12.12 -1.20 14.99
CA GLU A 11 -10.67 -1.30 15.14
C GLU A 11 -10.24 -1.86 16.52
N TRP A 12 -11.16 -2.40 17.34
CA TRP A 12 -10.86 -2.82 18.72
C TRP A 12 -11.40 -4.20 19.13
N ASP A 13 -12.31 -4.79 18.37
CA ASP A 13 -12.73 -6.17 18.63
C ASP A 13 -11.54 -7.14 18.52
N PRO A 14 -11.58 -8.31 19.21
CA PRO A 14 -10.47 -9.24 19.22
C PRO A 14 -10.01 -9.65 17.80
N LEU A 15 -8.77 -9.31 17.47
CA LEU A 15 -8.16 -9.57 16.16
C LEU A 15 -7.94 -11.09 15.94
N LYS A 16 -8.31 -11.58 14.76
CA LYS A 16 -8.17 -13.02 14.39
C LYS A 16 -7.33 -13.26 13.15
N HIS A 17 -7.35 -12.32 12.21
CA HIS A 17 -6.65 -12.42 10.93
C HIS A 17 -6.27 -11.02 10.47
N VAL A 18 -5.02 -10.83 10.06
CA VAL A 18 -4.48 -9.55 9.59
C VAL A 18 -3.53 -9.74 8.40
N ILE A 19 -3.42 -8.70 7.57
CA ILE A 19 -2.39 -8.60 6.52
C ILE A 19 -1.27 -7.70 7.04
N VAL A 20 -0.03 -8.20 7.05
CA VAL A 20 1.16 -7.41 7.38
C VAL A 20 1.98 -7.18 6.12
N GLY A 21 2.35 -5.93 5.85
CA GLY A 21 3.10 -5.56 4.63
C GLY A 21 4.53 -6.12 4.57
N ARG A 22 5.24 -5.76 3.50
CA ARG A 22 6.67 -6.07 3.30
C ARG A 22 7.43 -4.83 2.87
N ALA A 23 8.68 -4.72 3.31
CA ALA A 23 9.61 -3.71 2.83
C ALA A 23 10.35 -4.16 1.56
N THR A 24 10.23 -5.43 1.18
CA THR A 24 10.86 -6.03 -0.01
C THR A 24 10.71 -5.15 -1.25
N ASP A 25 11.86 -4.76 -1.80
CA ASP A 25 12.00 -3.96 -3.02
C ASP A 25 11.24 -2.62 -3.03
N CYS A 26 10.87 -2.08 -1.86
CA CYS A 26 10.23 -0.77 -1.81
C CYS A 26 11.14 0.34 -2.36
N HIS A 27 10.51 1.35 -2.95
CA HIS A 27 11.15 2.46 -3.63
C HIS A 27 10.80 3.78 -2.95
N ILE A 28 11.73 4.71 -3.02
CA ILE A 28 11.43 6.13 -2.88
C ILE A 28 10.74 6.55 -4.18
N PRO A 29 9.51 7.09 -4.11
CA PRO A 29 8.74 7.42 -5.30
C PRO A 29 9.42 8.53 -6.12
N PRO A 30 9.31 8.52 -7.46
CA PRO A 30 9.72 9.66 -8.28
C PRO A 30 8.97 10.94 -7.86
N SER A 31 9.58 12.09 -8.13
CA SER A 31 8.95 13.39 -7.90
C SER A 31 7.61 13.47 -8.64
N GLU A 32 6.56 13.81 -7.89
CA GLU A 32 5.21 13.94 -8.41
C GLU A 32 4.41 14.94 -7.58
N PRO A 33 3.36 15.59 -8.14
CA PRO A 33 2.63 16.64 -7.43
C PRO A 33 2.07 16.22 -6.06
N ALA A 34 1.64 14.96 -5.92
CA ALA A 34 1.10 14.44 -4.67
C ALA A 34 2.15 14.21 -3.57
N LEU A 35 3.41 14.02 -3.98
CA LEU A 35 4.55 13.78 -3.11
C LEU A 35 5.27 15.08 -2.76
N ASP A 36 5.59 15.90 -3.77
CA ASP A 36 6.45 17.08 -3.62
C ASP A 36 5.86 18.08 -2.62
N ALA A 37 4.54 18.20 -2.57
CA ALA A 37 3.82 19.02 -1.60
C ALA A 37 3.94 18.54 -0.14
N LYS A 38 4.66 17.45 0.14
CA LYS A 38 4.86 16.91 1.50
C LYS A 38 6.32 16.69 1.86
N VAL A 39 7.25 16.88 0.91
CA VAL A 39 8.67 16.72 1.15
C VAL A 39 9.23 18.09 1.55
N PRO A 40 9.73 18.26 2.80
CA PRO A 40 10.36 19.51 3.22
C PRO A 40 11.49 19.93 2.29
N GLU A 41 11.74 21.24 2.17
CA GLU A 41 12.78 21.74 1.26
C GLU A 41 14.18 21.25 1.61
N ASP A 42 14.44 20.98 2.89
CA ASP A 42 15.69 20.51 3.48
C ASP A 42 15.76 18.98 3.64
N SER A 43 14.78 18.24 3.10
CA SER A 43 14.74 16.79 3.15
C SER A 43 15.87 16.15 2.34
N ASP A 44 16.55 15.17 2.94
CA ASP A 44 17.56 14.32 2.32
C ASP A 44 16.99 13.41 1.21
N MET A 45 15.66 13.25 1.17
CA MET A 45 14.96 12.52 0.11
C MET A 45 14.62 13.41 -1.09
N LYS A 46 14.79 14.73 -1.02
CA LYS A 46 14.43 15.63 -2.11
C LYS A 46 15.33 15.38 -3.33
N GLY A 47 14.71 15.06 -4.46
CA GLY A 47 15.42 14.74 -5.70
C GLY A 47 16.09 13.36 -5.72
N VAL A 48 15.81 12.50 -4.74
CA VAL A 48 16.28 11.10 -4.71
C VAL A 48 15.07 10.18 -4.92
N TRP A 49 15.15 9.25 -5.86
CA TRP A 49 14.13 8.23 -6.09
C TRP A 49 14.77 6.90 -6.51
N GLY A 50 13.98 5.83 -6.50
CA GLY A 50 14.45 4.48 -6.81
C GLY A 50 14.43 3.55 -5.61
N LYS A 51 14.99 2.34 -5.79
CA LYS A 51 14.98 1.31 -4.74
C LYS A 51 15.65 1.81 -3.47
N ARG A 52 15.03 1.58 -2.31
CA ARG A 52 15.64 1.91 -1.01
C ARG A 52 16.95 1.14 -0.79
N PRO A 53 17.89 1.69 0.00
CA PRO A 53 19.12 0.98 0.36
C PRO A 53 18.81 -0.41 0.94
N GLN A 54 19.58 -1.42 0.51
CA GLN A 54 19.28 -2.82 0.83
C GLN A 54 19.30 -3.09 2.33
N ASP A 55 20.21 -2.48 3.08
CA ASP A 55 20.29 -2.55 4.54
C ASP A 55 19.01 -2.04 5.22
N THR A 56 18.41 -0.96 4.71
CA THR A 56 17.13 -0.44 5.22
C THR A 56 15.95 -1.36 4.90
N ILE A 57 15.96 -2.00 3.73
CA ILE A 57 14.95 -3.00 3.33
C ILE A 57 15.06 -4.23 4.24
N ASP A 58 16.28 -4.73 4.44
CA ASP A 58 16.54 -5.91 5.27
C ASP A 58 16.12 -5.66 6.71
N ARG A 59 16.50 -4.50 7.28
CA ARG A 59 16.07 -4.08 8.61
C ARG A 59 14.55 -3.93 8.71
N GLY A 60 13.92 -3.37 7.69
CA GLY A 60 12.47 -3.23 7.62
C GLY A 60 11.75 -4.57 7.62
N ASN A 61 12.24 -5.53 6.82
CA ASN A 61 11.68 -6.89 6.79
C ASN A 61 11.92 -7.64 8.09
N GLU A 62 13.11 -7.53 8.71
CA GLU A 62 13.38 -8.13 10.03
C GLU A 62 12.36 -7.68 11.08
N LEU A 63 12.06 -6.37 11.13
CA LEU A 63 11.09 -5.81 12.07
C LEU A 63 9.65 -6.25 11.75
N LEU A 64 9.25 -6.25 10.47
CA LEU A 64 7.92 -6.66 10.03
C LEU A 64 7.68 -8.16 10.24
N ASP A 65 8.71 -8.99 10.02
CA ASP A 65 8.64 -10.43 10.21
C ASP A 65 8.54 -10.75 11.71
N LYS A 66 9.34 -10.09 12.56
CA LYS A 66 9.21 -10.21 14.01
C LYS A 66 7.83 -9.78 14.51
N PHE A 67 7.25 -8.72 13.94
CA PHE A 67 5.89 -8.30 14.28
C PHE A 67 4.84 -9.34 13.86
N ALA A 68 4.98 -9.91 12.65
CA ALA A 68 4.11 -10.99 12.17
C ALA A 68 4.20 -12.25 13.05
N ASP A 69 5.41 -12.61 13.51
CA ASP A 69 5.65 -13.74 14.39
C ASP A 69 4.97 -13.52 15.75
N GLN A 70 5.12 -12.34 16.34
CA GLN A 70 4.45 -11.99 17.61
C GLN A 70 2.93 -12.12 17.52
N LEU A 71 2.32 -11.67 16.41
CA LEU A 71 0.88 -11.83 16.19
C LEU A 71 0.50 -13.30 16.04
N THR A 72 1.32 -14.09 15.33
CA THR A 72 1.11 -15.53 15.16
C THR A 72 1.18 -16.27 16.49
N ASP A 73 2.12 -15.92 17.36
CA ASP A 73 2.25 -16.49 18.72
C ASP A 73 1.03 -16.17 19.60
N MET A 74 0.33 -15.07 19.33
CA MET A 74 -0.94 -14.71 19.97
C MET A 74 -2.15 -15.46 19.36
N GLY A 75 -1.93 -16.36 18.40
CA GLY A 75 -2.97 -17.12 17.71
C GLY A 75 -3.69 -16.34 16.59
N ILE A 76 -3.15 -15.18 16.18
CA ILE A 76 -3.69 -14.36 15.09
C ILE A 76 -3.10 -14.89 13.78
N ARG A 77 -3.96 -15.19 12.79
CA ARG A 77 -3.48 -15.54 11.46
C ARG A 77 -2.87 -14.31 10.78
N VAL A 78 -1.65 -14.44 10.26
CA VAL A 78 -0.99 -13.37 9.49
C VAL A 78 -0.80 -13.81 8.05
N ASP A 79 -1.38 -13.06 7.11
CA ASP A 79 -1.07 -13.19 5.69
C ASP A 79 -0.18 -12.01 5.24
N ARG A 80 0.59 -12.19 4.16
CA ARG A 80 1.55 -11.20 3.67
C ARG A 80 1.28 -10.93 2.18
N PRO A 81 1.39 -9.68 1.68
CA PRO A 81 1.25 -9.40 0.27
C PRO A 81 2.39 -10.03 -0.54
N THR A 82 2.16 -10.15 -1.85
CA THR A 82 3.17 -10.59 -2.82
C THR A 82 3.72 -9.36 -3.52
N PRO A 83 4.97 -8.94 -3.24
CA PRO A 83 5.59 -7.82 -3.95
C PRO A 83 5.61 -8.04 -5.46
N ILE A 84 5.48 -6.96 -6.21
CA ILE A 84 5.76 -6.91 -7.64
C ILE A 84 7.10 -6.21 -7.88
N ASP A 85 7.59 -6.21 -9.11
CA ASP A 85 8.76 -5.42 -9.49
C ASP A 85 8.39 -3.92 -9.52
N PHE A 86 8.73 -3.22 -8.43
CA PHE A 86 8.43 -1.81 -8.24
C PHE A 86 9.34 -0.88 -9.06
N SER A 87 10.40 -1.41 -9.69
CA SER A 87 11.25 -0.62 -10.59
C SER A 87 10.61 -0.39 -11.96
N LYS A 88 9.54 -1.12 -12.28
CA LYS A 88 8.83 -0.95 -13.55
C LYS A 88 8.06 0.37 -13.58
N PRO A 89 8.16 1.13 -14.68
CA PRO A 89 7.42 2.36 -14.83
C PRO A 89 5.93 2.09 -14.98
N VAL A 90 5.13 3.10 -14.69
CA VAL A 90 3.69 3.13 -15.00
C VAL A 90 3.44 4.19 -16.04
N THR A 91 2.82 3.78 -17.15
CA THR A 91 2.36 4.68 -18.21
C THR A 91 0.87 4.48 -18.41
N THR A 92 0.10 5.56 -18.29
CA THR A 92 -1.31 5.63 -18.69
C THR A 92 -1.45 6.64 -19.83
N PRO A 93 -2.64 6.82 -20.43
CA PRO A 93 -2.86 7.92 -21.37
C PRO A 93 -2.66 9.33 -20.75
N ASP A 94 -2.66 9.44 -19.42
CA ASP A 94 -2.71 10.71 -18.69
C ASP A 94 -1.41 11.04 -17.94
N PHE A 95 -0.60 10.04 -17.57
CA PHE A 95 0.64 10.26 -16.84
C PHE A 95 1.68 9.17 -17.07
N HIS A 96 2.91 9.50 -16.70
CA HIS A 96 4.03 8.58 -16.60
C HIS A 96 4.74 8.75 -15.25
N THR A 97 5.24 7.65 -14.69
CA THR A 97 6.15 7.64 -13.53
C THR A 97 7.20 6.54 -13.71
N ASP A 98 8.45 6.84 -13.39
CA ASP A 98 9.60 5.98 -13.68
C ASP A 98 9.63 4.70 -12.83
N SER A 99 9.07 4.75 -11.63
CA SER A 99 8.96 3.61 -10.73
C SER A 99 7.68 3.69 -9.90
N GLN A 100 7.40 2.59 -9.22
CA GLN A 100 6.29 2.42 -8.28
C GLN A 100 6.77 2.56 -6.85
N PHE A 101 5.89 2.32 -5.87
CA PHE A 101 6.16 2.58 -4.45
C PHE A 101 6.57 1.33 -3.65
N GLY A 102 5.61 0.47 -3.27
CA GLY A 102 5.87 -0.67 -2.40
C GLY A 102 4.57 -1.35 -1.97
N CYS A 103 4.63 -2.24 -0.98
CA CYS A 103 3.44 -2.90 -0.41
C CYS A 103 3.46 -2.94 1.14
N MET A 104 4.27 -2.07 1.76
CA MET A 104 4.41 -2.01 3.21
C MET A 104 3.12 -1.57 3.94
N PRO A 105 2.29 -0.64 3.40
CA PRO A 105 1.08 -0.20 4.09
C PRO A 105 -0.22 -0.78 3.47
N PRO A 106 -0.62 -2.04 3.75
CA PRO A 106 -1.92 -2.57 3.32
C PRO A 106 -3.10 -1.68 3.68
N ARG A 107 -3.01 -0.98 4.81
CA ARG A 107 -4.06 -0.10 5.34
C ARG A 107 -4.39 1.07 4.41
N ASP A 108 -3.41 1.52 3.62
CA ASP A 108 -3.66 2.59 2.67
C ASP A 108 -4.56 2.11 1.54
N VAL A 109 -4.33 0.88 1.07
CA VAL A 109 -4.94 0.34 -0.15
C VAL A 109 -6.26 -0.41 0.12
N LEU A 110 -6.41 -1.03 1.29
CA LEU A 110 -7.54 -1.90 1.60
C LEU A 110 -8.31 -1.40 2.82
N LEU A 111 -9.63 -1.25 2.66
CA LEU A 111 -10.56 -0.99 3.75
C LEU A 111 -11.52 -2.17 3.93
N THR A 112 -11.56 -2.77 5.11
CA THR A 112 -12.52 -3.83 5.44
C THR A 112 -13.74 -3.25 6.16
N VAL A 113 -14.94 -3.53 5.66
CA VAL A 113 -16.22 -3.14 6.27
C VAL A 113 -17.19 -4.33 6.26
N GLY A 114 -17.43 -4.92 7.42
CA GLY A 114 -18.17 -6.18 7.53
C GLY A 114 -17.50 -7.26 6.69
N ASN A 115 -18.27 -7.92 5.82
CA ASN A 115 -17.75 -8.96 4.92
C ASN A 115 -17.18 -8.42 3.60
N GLN A 116 -16.89 -7.11 3.51
CA GLN A 116 -16.39 -6.48 2.30
C GLN A 116 -14.97 -5.97 2.50
N ILE A 117 -14.13 -6.10 1.47
CA ILE A 117 -12.87 -5.35 1.33
C ILE A 117 -13.01 -4.46 0.10
N LEU A 118 -12.81 -3.16 0.32
CA LEU A 118 -12.80 -2.11 -0.71
C LEU A 118 -11.35 -1.74 -1.04
N GLU A 119 -10.97 -1.85 -2.31
CA GLU A 119 -9.72 -1.30 -2.83
C GLU A 119 -9.88 0.22 -3.01
N ALA A 120 -9.05 0.97 -2.30
CA ALA A 120 -8.91 2.41 -2.47
C ALA A 120 -8.13 2.72 -3.76
N THR A 121 -8.35 3.91 -4.32
CA THR A 121 -7.93 4.23 -5.68
C THR A 121 -6.54 4.85 -5.79
N MET A 122 -6.04 5.36 -4.66
CA MET A 122 -4.80 6.11 -4.48
C MET A 122 -4.84 7.48 -5.17
N SER A 123 -4.01 8.40 -4.69
CA SER A 123 -3.80 9.73 -5.28
C SER A 123 -2.37 9.96 -5.76
N TYR A 124 -1.51 8.95 -5.65
CA TYR A 124 -0.10 8.99 -6.04
C TYR A 124 0.04 8.14 -7.30
N ARG A 125 0.61 8.70 -8.36
CA ARG A 125 0.85 8.02 -9.65
C ARG A 125 1.72 6.79 -9.45
N CYS A 126 2.72 6.83 -8.57
CA CYS A 126 3.58 5.68 -8.24
C CYS A 126 2.85 4.53 -7.52
N ARG A 127 1.61 4.74 -7.04
CA ARG A 127 0.79 3.73 -6.34
C ARG A 127 -0.33 3.17 -7.20
N TRP A 128 -0.36 3.51 -8.49
CA TRP A 128 -1.45 3.17 -9.42
C TRP A 128 -1.81 1.67 -9.43
N PHE A 129 -0.79 0.81 -9.47
CA PHE A 129 -0.93 -0.65 -9.49
C PHE A 129 -0.65 -1.34 -8.15
N GLU A 130 -0.56 -0.60 -7.04
CA GLU A 130 -0.20 -1.17 -5.73
C GLU A 130 -1.15 -2.29 -5.28
N TYR A 131 -2.43 -2.17 -5.64
CA TYR A 131 -3.46 -3.18 -5.37
C TYR A 131 -3.10 -4.58 -5.91
N LEU A 132 -2.28 -4.69 -6.96
CA LEU A 132 -1.84 -5.98 -7.51
C LEU A 132 -1.07 -6.82 -6.49
N CYS A 133 -0.38 -6.20 -5.53
CA CYS A 133 0.34 -6.90 -4.47
C CYS A 133 -0.58 -7.73 -3.56
N TYR A 134 -1.85 -7.35 -3.49
CA TYR A 134 -2.86 -7.96 -2.62
C TYR A 134 -3.79 -8.91 -3.38
N ARG A 135 -3.82 -8.87 -4.71
CA ARG A 135 -4.72 -9.69 -5.54
C ARG A 135 -4.63 -11.20 -5.26
N PRO A 136 -3.45 -11.81 -5.04
CA PRO A 136 -3.39 -13.23 -4.66
C PRO A 136 -4.12 -13.55 -3.35
N LEU A 137 -4.04 -12.66 -2.35
CA LEU A 137 -4.76 -12.82 -1.09
C LEU A 137 -6.25 -12.63 -1.27
N LEU A 138 -6.66 -11.56 -1.95
CA LEU A 138 -8.09 -11.26 -2.17
C LEU A 138 -8.78 -12.36 -2.98
N GLN A 139 -8.09 -12.94 -3.98
CA GLN A 139 -8.59 -14.10 -4.71
C GLN A 139 -8.79 -15.30 -3.78
N LYS A 140 -7.79 -15.62 -2.95
CA LYS A 140 -7.91 -16.71 -1.97
C LYS A 140 -9.09 -16.48 -1.01
N TYR A 141 -9.29 -15.25 -0.54
CA TYR A 141 -10.39 -14.93 0.38
C TYR A 141 -11.76 -15.09 -0.29
N TRP A 142 -11.85 -14.73 -1.57
CA TRP A 142 -13.04 -14.94 -2.40
C TRP A 142 -13.39 -16.41 -2.60
N GLU A 143 -12.38 -17.26 -2.81
CA GLU A 143 -12.57 -18.70 -2.95
C GLU A 143 -12.93 -19.38 -1.62
N GLU A 144 -12.43 -18.86 -0.48
CA GLU A 144 -12.60 -19.48 0.83
C GLU A 144 -13.84 -19.01 1.61
N ASP A 145 -14.25 -17.74 1.48
CA ASP A 145 -15.39 -17.16 2.20
C ASP A 145 -16.57 -16.82 1.25
N PRO A 146 -17.67 -17.59 1.28
CA PRO A 146 -18.82 -17.36 0.39
C PRO A 146 -19.58 -16.06 0.68
N ARG A 147 -19.28 -15.36 1.77
CA ARG A 147 -19.88 -14.05 2.11
C ARG A 147 -18.97 -12.89 1.74
N PHE A 148 -17.73 -13.14 1.36
CA PHE A 148 -16.78 -12.08 1.05
C PHE A 148 -17.23 -11.32 -0.20
N ARG A 149 -17.18 -9.99 -0.12
CA ARG A 149 -17.37 -9.08 -1.25
C ARG A 149 -16.08 -8.32 -1.49
N HIS A 150 -15.53 -8.48 -2.68
CA HIS A 150 -14.41 -7.68 -3.15
C HIS A 150 -14.93 -6.55 -4.04
N GLU A 151 -14.68 -5.30 -3.65
CA GLU A 151 -15.05 -4.12 -4.42
C GLU A 151 -13.83 -3.25 -4.69
N ALA A 152 -13.82 -2.58 -5.85
CA ALA A 152 -12.79 -1.61 -6.20
C ALA A 152 -13.46 -0.27 -6.51
N ALA A 153 -13.02 0.80 -5.85
CA ALA A 153 -13.52 2.13 -6.14
C ALA A 153 -13.06 2.60 -7.54
N PRO A 154 -13.77 3.55 -8.18
CA PRO A 154 -13.42 4.04 -9.52
C PRO A 154 -12.02 4.65 -9.57
N LYS A 155 -11.12 4.03 -10.34
CA LYS A 155 -9.75 4.49 -10.51
C LYS A 155 -9.70 5.90 -11.16
N PRO A 156 -9.08 6.91 -10.51
CA PRO A 156 -9.00 8.29 -11.01
C PRO A 156 -8.04 8.39 -12.19
N ARG A 157 -8.16 9.42 -13.04
CA ARG A 157 -7.21 9.57 -14.16
C ARG A 157 -5.85 10.11 -13.72
N LEU A 158 -5.78 10.80 -12.59
CA LEU A 158 -4.55 11.39 -12.04
C LEU A 158 -3.84 12.32 -13.04
N THR A 159 -4.64 13.08 -13.77
CA THR A 159 -4.21 14.17 -14.65
C THR A 159 -3.59 15.30 -13.84
N ASP A 160 -2.92 16.25 -14.50
CA ASP A 160 -2.37 17.41 -13.78
C ASP A 160 -3.46 18.27 -13.11
N ASP A 161 -4.69 18.27 -13.63
CA ASP A 161 -5.85 18.99 -13.06
C ASP A 161 -6.32 18.43 -11.71
N ASP A 162 -5.95 17.19 -11.39
CA ASP A 162 -6.27 16.55 -10.10
C ASP A 162 -5.39 17.08 -8.95
N TYR A 163 -4.35 17.88 -9.25
CA TYR A 163 -3.38 18.38 -8.28
C TYR A 163 -3.28 19.90 -8.28
N ARG A 164 -2.98 20.49 -7.10
CA ARG A 164 -2.68 21.92 -6.95
C ARG A 164 -1.22 22.12 -6.59
N LYS A 165 -0.50 22.87 -7.43
CA LYS A 165 0.93 23.16 -7.25
C LYS A 165 1.21 24.06 -6.04
N ASP A 166 0.22 24.86 -5.64
CA ASP A 166 0.22 25.84 -4.56
C ASP A 166 -0.58 25.36 -3.33
N TYR A 167 -0.67 24.05 -3.13
CA TYR A 167 -1.51 23.50 -2.06
C TYR A 167 -1.02 23.87 -0.65
N LEU A 168 0.29 23.96 -0.45
CA LEU A 168 0.86 24.44 0.81
C LEU A 168 0.89 25.98 0.81
N SER A 169 0.31 26.57 1.85
CA SER A 169 0.41 28.00 2.15
C SER A 169 1.88 28.40 2.34
N ASP A 170 2.27 29.60 1.90
CA ASP A 170 3.58 30.23 2.18
C ASP A 170 3.90 30.32 3.70
N SER A 171 2.91 30.09 4.56
CA SER A 171 3.01 30.09 6.02
C SER A 171 3.20 28.71 6.66
N ILE A 172 3.23 27.63 5.86
CA ILE A 172 3.44 26.26 6.34
C ILE A 172 4.76 25.77 5.74
N GLY A 173 5.86 26.15 6.41
CA GLY A 173 7.24 25.75 6.17
C GLY A 173 8.01 25.87 7.47
#